data_AF-A0A944AHJ4-F1
#
_entry.id   AF-A0A944AHJ4-F1
#
_cell.length_a   1.000
_cell.length_b   1.000
_cell.length_c   1.000
_cell.angle_alpha   90.00
_cell.angle_beta   90.00
_cell.angle_gamma   90.00
#
_symmetry.space_group_name_H-M   'P 1'
#
loop_
_entity.id
_entity.type
_entity.pdbx_description
1 polymer ?
#
loop_
_entity_poly.entity_id
_entity_poly.type
_entity_poly.pdbx_seq_one_letter_code
_entity_poly.pdbx_strand_id
1 'polypeptide(L)'
;MAESKEARKKRLKRNKRNMMTVKADQVGVCRFVSVNVQDFEVDSNGKYSRCGSHIENGLQYENFLVLPDGSYKYLNSSSVRIAKIYERAPEWANEYLRNLEMTNFLFDMPIKVGQNGGICYA
;
A
#
# COMPACT_ATOMS: atom_id res chain seq x y z
N MET A 1 -9.80 -12.69 26.62
CA MET A 1 -11.10 -12.85 25.95
C MET A 1 -10.85 -12.98 24.46
N ALA A 2 -11.09 -14.16 23.87
CA ALA A 2 -10.92 -14.36 22.43
C ALA A 2 -12.07 -13.68 21.67
N GLU A 3 -11.77 -12.92 20.63
CA GLU A 3 -12.77 -12.27 19.76
C GLU A 3 -13.62 -13.34 19.04
N SER A 4 -14.94 -13.15 18.99
CA SER A 4 -15.81 -14.07 18.24
C SER A 4 -15.51 -13.99 16.73
N LYS A 5 -15.72 -15.10 16.01
CA LYS A 5 -15.48 -15.17 14.55
C LYS A 5 -16.26 -14.08 13.79
N GLU A 6 -17.47 -13.76 14.23
CA GLU A 6 -18.31 -12.72 13.63
C GLU A 6 -17.77 -11.31 13.88
N ALA A 7 -17.33 -11.01 15.10
CA ALA A 7 -16.70 -9.74 15.44
C ALA A 7 -15.42 -9.54 14.60
N ARG A 8 -14.60 -10.59 14.47
CA ARG A 8 -13.41 -10.57 13.61
C ARG A 8 -13.76 -10.27 12.16
N LYS A 9 -14.78 -10.91 11.60
CA LYS A 9 -15.24 -10.67 10.21
C LYS A 9 -15.72 -9.22 10.01
N LYS A 10 -16.48 -8.67 10.97
CA LYS A 10 -16.96 -7.28 10.93
C LYS A 10 -15.80 -6.28 11.00
N ARG A 11 -14.82 -6.53 11.87
CA ARG A 11 -13.58 -5.74 12.00
C ARG A 11 -12.78 -5.73 10.70
N LEU A 12 -12.54 -6.89 10.09
CA LEU A 12 -11.81 -6.99 8.82
C LEU A 12 -12.53 -6.25 7.68
N LYS A 13 -13.86 -6.36 7.59
CA LYS A 13 -14.65 -5.60 6.60
C LYS A 13 -14.52 -4.09 6.80
N ARG A 14 -14.59 -3.61 8.04
CA ARG A 14 -14.41 -2.18 8.37
C ARG A 14 -13.01 -1.70 7.98
N ASN A 15 -11.97 -2.47 8.32
CA ASN A 15 -10.59 -2.12 7.98
C ASN A 15 -10.40 -2.06 6.46
N LYS A 16 -10.94 -3.03 5.70
CA LYS A 16 -10.89 -3.00 4.24
C LYS A 16 -11.55 -1.75 3.67
N ARG A 17 -12.74 -1.38 4.16
CA ARG A 17 -13.41 -0.14 3.74
C ARG A 17 -12.55 1.10 4.02
N ASN A 18 -12.03 1.21 5.25
CA ASN A 18 -11.18 2.34 5.64
C ASN A 18 -9.91 2.45 4.77
N MET A 19 -9.33 1.33 4.35
CA MET A 19 -8.17 1.32 3.45
C MET A 19 -8.54 1.83 2.05
N MET A 20 -9.72 1.45 1.55
CA MET A 20 -10.21 1.83 0.23
C MET A 20 -10.74 3.27 0.18
N THR A 21 -11.11 3.86 1.31
CA THR A 21 -11.59 5.24 1.37
C THR A 21 -10.46 6.21 1.07
N VAL A 22 -10.64 7.07 0.05
CA VAL A 22 -9.77 8.21 -0.24
C VAL A 22 -10.07 9.32 0.75
N LYS A 23 -9.04 9.84 1.43
CA LYS A 23 -9.18 10.97 2.37
C LYS A 23 -9.09 12.29 1.61
N ALA A 24 -9.59 13.37 2.22
CA ALA A 24 -9.61 14.69 1.60
C ALA A 24 -8.21 15.20 1.19
N ASP A 25 -7.18 14.89 1.99
CA ASP A 25 -5.77 15.23 1.72
C ASP A 25 -5.11 14.35 0.64
N GLN A 26 -5.82 13.33 0.15
CA GLN A 26 -5.35 12.41 -0.88
C GLN A 26 -6.03 12.67 -2.24
N VAL A 27 -7.16 13.37 -2.27
CA VAL A 27 -7.89 13.63 -3.53
C VAL A 27 -7.00 14.38 -4.52
N GLY A 28 -6.87 13.84 -5.74
CA GLY A 28 -6.07 14.45 -6.81
C GLY A 28 -4.55 14.42 -6.59
N VAL A 29 -4.05 13.74 -5.55
CA VAL A 29 -2.61 13.62 -5.32
C VAL A 29 -2.01 12.60 -6.29
N CYS A 30 -1.06 13.05 -7.11
CA CYS A 30 -0.19 12.21 -7.95
C CYS A 30 1.26 12.64 -7.72
N ARG A 31 2.11 11.77 -7.14
CA ARG A 31 3.52 12.09 -6.82
C ARG A 31 4.35 10.87 -6.49
N PHE A 32 5.66 10.94 -6.69
CA PHE A 32 6.56 9.86 -6.26
C PHE A 32 6.78 9.89 -4.74
N VAL A 33 6.74 8.72 -4.11
CA VAL A 33 6.96 8.56 -2.67
C VAL A 33 7.79 7.32 -2.36
N SER A 34 8.51 7.39 -1.24
CA SER A 34 9.02 6.20 -0.55
C SER A 34 8.15 5.94 0.66
N VAL A 35 7.77 4.69 0.88
CA VAL A 35 7.00 4.26 2.04
C VAL A 35 7.80 3.26 2.87
N ASN A 36 7.63 3.32 4.18
CA ASN A 36 8.02 2.24 5.06
C ASN A 36 6.83 1.26 5.17
N VAL A 37 7.07 0.00 4.83
CA VAL A 37 6.11 -1.09 4.89
C VAL A 37 6.48 -2.00 6.05
N GLN A 38 5.53 -2.25 6.94
CA GLN A 38 5.70 -3.20 8.04
C GLN A 38 5.51 -4.63 7.53
N ASP A 39 6.43 -5.50 7.96
CA ASP A 39 6.42 -6.91 7.62
C ASP A 39 5.86 -7.72 8.79
N PHE A 40 5.08 -8.73 8.43
CA PHE A 40 4.44 -9.60 9.40
C PHE A 40 4.76 -11.06 9.07
N GLU A 41 5.08 -11.81 10.10
CA GLU A 41 5.10 -13.26 10.07
C GLU A 41 3.76 -13.79 10.59
N VAL A 42 3.35 -14.97 10.12
CA VAL A 42 2.17 -15.67 10.59
C VAL A 42 2.64 -16.96 11.23
N ASP A 43 2.38 -17.13 12.53
CA ASP A 43 2.71 -18.38 13.22
C ASP A 43 1.82 -19.54 12.75
N SER A 44 2.15 -20.76 13.19
CA SER A 44 1.36 -21.97 12.88
C SER A 44 -0.09 -21.92 13.39
N ASN A 45 -0.41 -20.99 14.29
CA ASN A 45 -1.76 -20.77 14.83
C ASN A 45 -2.51 -19.63 14.09
N GLY A 46 -1.92 -19.04 13.05
CA GLY A 46 -2.52 -17.95 12.29
C GLY A 46 -2.48 -16.58 12.99
N LYS A 47 -1.61 -16.41 13.99
CA LYS A 47 -1.37 -15.15 14.68
C LYS A 47 -0.29 -14.37 13.94
N TYR A 48 -0.59 -13.10 13.65
CA TYR A 48 0.34 -12.18 13.02
C TYR A 48 1.26 -11.57 14.08
N SER A 49 2.56 -11.61 13.83
CA SER A 49 3.59 -10.94 14.62
C SER A 49 4.40 -10.02 13.71
N ARG A 50 4.81 -8.85 14.21
CA ARG A 50 5.65 -7.94 13.43
C ARG A 50 7.07 -8.47 13.42
N CYS A 51 7.61 -8.74 12.23
CA CYS A 51 8.98 -9.25 12.06
C CYS A 51 9.96 -8.16 11.58
N GLY A 52 9.47 -7.09 10.96
CA GLY A 52 10.36 -6.07 10.43
C GLY A 52 9.65 -4.90 9.74
N SER A 53 10.43 -4.20 8.94
CA SER A 53 9.93 -3.25 7.95
C SER A 53 10.97 -3.02 6.87
N HIS A 54 10.52 -2.76 5.64
CA HIS A 54 11.37 -2.38 4.52
C HIS A 54 10.86 -1.09 3.85
N ILE A 55 11.68 -0.51 2.97
CA ILE A 55 11.29 0.65 2.17
C ILE A 55 10.86 0.17 0.79
N GLU A 56 9.69 0.64 0.36
CA GLU A 56 9.26 0.52 -1.03
C GLU A 56 9.14 1.90 -1.65
N ASN A 57 9.39 1.96 -2.96
CA ASN A 57 9.31 3.17 -3.76
C ASN A 57 8.19 3.00 -4.78
N GLY A 58 7.39 4.04 -4.99
CA GLY A 58 6.30 3.98 -5.95
C GLY A 58 5.67 5.34 -6.25
N LEU A 59 4.71 5.32 -7.17
CA LEU A 59 3.88 6.48 -7.48
C LEU A 59 2.65 6.46 -6.58
N GLN A 60 2.50 7.48 -5.75
CA GLN A 60 1.25 7.73 -5.05
C GLN A 60 0.23 8.26 -6.06
N TYR A 61 -0.93 7.61 -6.12
CA TYR A 61 -2.13 8.12 -6.76
C TYR A 61 -3.27 8.01 -5.75
N GLU A 62 -3.80 9.14 -5.29
CA GLU A 62 -4.77 9.17 -4.19
C GLU A 62 -4.30 8.39 -2.94
N ASN A 63 -5.03 7.33 -2.57
CA ASN A 63 -4.69 6.41 -1.49
C ASN A 63 -3.96 5.15 -1.98
N PHE A 64 -3.61 5.07 -3.27
CA PHE A 64 -2.83 3.98 -3.85
C PHE A 64 -1.35 4.32 -3.89
N LEU A 65 -0.54 3.30 -3.73
CA LEU A 65 0.88 3.30 -4.09
C LEU A 65 1.06 2.28 -5.20
N VAL A 66 1.37 2.74 -6.41
CA VAL A 66 1.70 1.89 -7.55
C VAL A 66 3.20 1.62 -7.54
N LEU A 67 3.57 0.34 -7.55
CA LEU A 67 4.95 -0.12 -7.53
C LEU A 67 5.52 -0.28 -8.95
N PRO A 68 6.85 -0.32 -9.11
CA PRO A 68 7.49 -0.45 -10.43
C PRO A 68 7.08 -1.69 -11.22
N ASP A 69 6.62 -2.75 -10.55
CA ASP A 69 6.15 -4.01 -11.15
C ASP A 69 4.68 -3.97 -11.61
N GLY A 70 4.00 -2.82 -11.45
CA GLY A 70 2.60 -2.64 -11.78
C GLY A 70 1.64 -3.23 -10.75
N SER A 71 2.13 -3.65 -9.58
CA SER A 71 1.28 -3.95 -8.44
C SER A 71 0.93 -2.68 -7.65
N TYR A 72 -0.06 -2.76 -6.75
CA TYR A 72 -0.40 -1.63 -5.88
C TYR A 72 -0.63 -2.00 -4.42
N LYS A 73 -0.46 -1.01 -3.55
CA LYS A 73 -0.81 -1.06 -2.11
C LYS A 73 -1.69 0.10 -1.72
N TYR A 74 -2.47 -0.07 -0.65
CA TYR A 74 -3.21 1.04 -0.06
C TYR A 74 -2.33 1.79 0.95
N LEU A 75 -2.11 3.08 0.71
CA LEU A 75 -1.42 3.98 1.64
C LEU A 75 -2.17 4.14 2.97
N ASN A 76 -3.49 3.89 2.97
CA ASN A 76 -4.30 3.88 4.18
C ASN A 76 -4.22 2.54 4.94
N SER A 77 -3.39 1.59 4.49
CA SER A 77 -3.06 0.40 5.28
C SER A 77 -2.34 0.80 6.57
N SER A 78 -2.67 0.15 7.69
CA SER A 78 -1.96 0.34 8.96
C SER A 78 -0.49 -0.05 8.89
N SER A 79 -0.12 -0.89 7.92
CA SER A 79 1.24 -1.36 7.68
C SER A 79 2.08 -0.42 6.81
N VAL A 80 1.52 0.65 6.24
CA VAL A 80 2.21 1.52 5.28
C VAL A 80 2.30 2.93 5.82
N ARG A 81 3.49 3.54 5.74
CA ARG A 81 3.71 4.95 6.13
C ARG A 81 4.58 5.65 5.09
N ILE A 82 4.15 6.82 4.62
CA ILE A 82 4.97 7.65 3.73
C ILE A 82 6.20 8.13 4.52
N ALA A 83 7.38 7.78 4.03
CA ALA A 83 8.67 8.14 4.61
C ALA A 83 9.29 9.35 3.88
N LYS A 84 9.09 9.45 2.56
CA LYS A 84 9.62 10.55 1.75
C LYS A 84 8.67 10.86 0.59
N ILE A 85 8.53 12.14 0.29
CA ILE A 85 7.85 12.64 -0.91
C ILE A 85 8.90 13.27 -1.80
N TYR A 86 8.84 13.01 -3.10
CA TYR A 86 9.75 13.58 -4.09
C TYR A 86 9.03 14.64 -4.91
N GLU A 87 9.69 15.79 -5.11
CA GLU A 87 9.15 16.90 -5.92
C GLU A 87 9.27 16.63 -7.43
N ARG A 88 10.18 15.73 -7.82
CA ARG A 88 10.45 15.36 -9.21
C ARG A 88 10.61 13.85 -9.33
N ALA A 89 10.47 13.34 -10.55
CA ALA A 89 10.69 11.94 -10.87
C ALA A 89 12.09 11.47 -10.42
N PRO A 90 12.20 10.58 -9.43
CA PRO A 90 13.47 10.09 -8.92
C PRO A 90 14.10 9.05 -9.86
N GLU A 91 15.41 8.80 -9.72
CA GLU A 91 16.15 7.89 -10.61
C GLU A 91 15.60 6.46 -10.62
N TRP A 92 15.11 5.98 -9.49
CA TRP A 92 14.52 4.64 -9.38
C TRP A 92 13.17 4.50 -10.11
N ALA A 93 12.51 5.61 -10.47
CA ALA A 93 11.24 5.56 -11.17
C ALA A 93 11.47 5.03 -12.58
N ASN A 94 10.93 3.84 -12.86
CA ASN A 94 10.99 3.23 -14.18
C ASN A 94 10.02 3.94 -15.15
N GLU A 95 10.13 3.59 -16.43
CA GLU A 95 9.31 4.16 -17.49
C GLU A 95 7.81 3.97 -17.25
N TYR A 96 7.41 2.81 -16.70
CA TYR A 96 6.02 2.54 -16.35
C TYR A 96 5.44 3.59 -15.38
N LEU A 97 6.13 3.86 -14.27
CA LEU A 97 5.66 4.83 -13.28
C LEU A 97 5.69 6.27 -13.82
N ARG A 98 6.70 6.61 -14.64
CA ARG A 98 6.79 7.93 -15.29
C ARG A 98 5.66 8.14 -16.30
N ASN A 99 5.31 7.11 -17.07
CA ASN A 99 4.20 7.17 -18.01
C ASN A 99 2.86 7.33 -17.27
N LEU A 100 2.69 6.65 -16.13
CA LEU A 100 1.51 6.83 -15.27
C LEU A 100 1.40 8.25 -14.70
N GLU A 101 2.51 8.82 -14.24
CA GLU A 101 2.54 10.21 -13.76
C GLU A 101 2.07 11.19 -14.85
N MET A 102 2.63 11.07 -16.06
CA MET A 102 2.34 11.99 -17.16
C MET A 102 0.91 11.88 -17.71
N THR A 103 0.34 10.68 -17.68
CA THR A 103 -0.97 10.42 -18.29
C THR A 103 -2.14 10.84 -17.40
N ASN A 104 -1.94 11.07 -16.09
CA ASN A 104 -3.01 11.42 -15.14
C ASN A 104 -4.24 10.49 -15.22
N PHE A 105 -4.06 9.29 -15.77
CA PHE A 105 -5.18 8.50 -16.28
C PHE A 105 -5.93 7.81 -15.15
N LEU A 106 -7.23 8.09 -15.06
CA LEU A 106 -8.21 7.30 -14.35
C LEU A 106 -8.08 5.82 -14.78
N PHE A 107 -7.83 4.97 -13.78
CA PHE A 107 -7.76 3.51 -13.80
C PHE A 107 -8.57 2.81 -14.92
N ASP A 108 -7.94 2.56 -16.07
CA ASP A 108 -8.37 1.51 -17.03
C ASP A 108 -7.26 0.47 -17.27
N MET A 109 -6.17 0.54 -16.49
CA MET A 109 -5.06 -0.40 -16.56
C MET A 109 -5.31 -1.60 -15.63
N PRO A 110 -4.99 -2.85 -16.05
CA PRO A 110 -5.13 -4.03 -15.22
C PRO A 110 -4.06 -4.07 -14.13
N ILE A 111 -4.26 -3.30 -13.05
CA ILE A 111 -3.32 -3.25 -11.92
C ILE A 111 -3.54 -4.48 -11.03
N LYS A 112 -2.45 -5.21 -10.74
CA LYS A 112 -2.50 -6.37 -9.84
C LYS A 112 -2.51 -5.90 -8.39
N VAL A 113 -3.42 -6.42 -7.57
CA VAL A 113 -3.44 -6.11 -6.13
C VAL A 113 -2.18 -6.69 -5.47
N GLY A 114 -1.30 -5.84 -4.96
CA GLY A 114 -0.15 -6.26 -4.16
C GLY A 114 -0.56 -6.60 -2.72
N GLN A 115 0.27 -7.36 -2.01
CA GLN A 115 0.04 -7.63 -0.59
C GLN A 115 0.36 -6.38 0.26
N ASN A 116 -0.53 -6.01 1.18
CA ASN A 116 -0.34 -4.86 2.07
C ASN A 116 0.58 -5.21 3.25
N GLY A 117 1.85 -5.52 2.94
CA GLY A 117 2.88 -6.01 3.86
C GLY A 117 3.77 -7.05 3.17
N GLY A 118 5.02 -7.16 3.57
CA GLY A 118 5.88 -8.28 3.18
C GLY A 118 5.71 -9.46 4.17
N ILE A 119 6.03 -10.66 3.68
CA ILE A 119 6.17 -11.86 4.51
C ILE A 119 7.66 -12.07 4.74
N CYS A 120 8.11 -11.99 6.00
CA CYS A 120 9.45 -12.45 6.35
C CYS A 120 9.44 -13.98 6.36
N TYR A 121 10.39 -14.60 5.66
CA TYR A 121 10.70 -16.02 5.86
C TYR A 121 11.80 -16.09 6.92
N ALA A 122 11.53 -16.84 7.99
CA ALA A 122 12.53 -17.20 9.00
C ALA A 122 13.45 -18.31 8.46
#